data_AF-A0A7Y4VWY1-F1
#
_entry.id   AF-A0A7Y4VWY1-F1
#
_cell.length_a   1.000
_cell.length_b   1.000
_cell.length_c   1.000
_cell.angle_alpha   90.00
_cell.angle_beta   90.00
_cell.angle_gamma   90.00
#
_symmetry.space_group_name_H-M   'P 1'
#
loop_
_entity.id
_entity.type
_entity.pdbx_description
1 polymer ?
#
loop_
_entity_poly.entity_id
_entity_poly.type
_entity_poly.pdbx_seq_one_letter_code
_entity_poly.pdbx_strand_id
1 'polypeptide(L)'
;MALGSLAASAMQAQTLRLPSEVLHDISKGRLENLRWTPNEVEAALKPLLQNVRTTDLPAEEEVALGLAYYFTFDGLSARPLFEKHMAREDRLGRVSWQSLQQMSFFGAKDYALVERRLKEYRRKFRPTLDDREYTYSMTNNLARNFASQGDHPRAVALILEDVQALPLGAPYRSFELLGVHFASFQAAGQVQVAIDWIKRHRDALRSAGPLSESAKAAAARTAINAADLRLPHRAGVIHVNFTTDLLYQDDPNITLDDTVQYARARTLAKFERWAAAAEKGEPITPS
;
A
#
# COMPACT_ATOMS: atom_id res chain seq x y z
N MET A 1 -8.99 -67.08 2.01
CA MET A 1 -9.49 -66.09 2.99
C MET A 1 -8.39 -65.79 3.99
N ALA A 2 -7.75 -64.63 3.85
CA ALA A 2 -6.93 -64.00 4.88
C ALA A 2 -6.96 -62.48 4.58
N LEU A 3 -8.06 -61.86 5.00
CA LEU A 3 -8.18 -60.40 5.14
C LEU A 3 -7.47 -60.04 6.45
N GLY A 4 -6.35 -59.33 6.35
CA GLY A 4 -5.50 -59.04 7.50
C GLY A 4 -4.71 -57.75 7.32
N SER A 5 -5.41 -56.62 7.38
CA SER A 5 -5.00 -55.41 8.10
C SER A 5 -3.51 -55.02 8.03
N LEU A 6 -3.05 -54.54 6.87
CA LEU A 6 -1.87 -53.66 6.79
C LEU A 6 -2.14 -52.40 5.97
N ALA A 7 -3.39 -51.94 5.97
CA ALA A 7 -3.68 -50.52 5.78
C ALA A 7 -3.56 -49.80 7.12
N ALA A 8 -2.39 -49.94 7.77
CA ALA A 8 -1.95 -48.94 8.73
C ALA A 8 -1.59 -47.72 7.89
N SER A 9 -2.60 -46.91 7.60
CA SER A 9 -2.44 -45.54 7.16
C SER A 9 -1.46 -44.89 8.12
N ALA A 10 -0.20 -44.82 7.72
CA ALA A 10 0.67 -43.73 8.08
C ALA A 10 -0.01 -42.46 7.53
N MET A 11 -1.05 -42.00 8.23
CA MET A 11 -1.39 -40.59 8.26
C MET A 11 -0.14 -39.94 8.80
N GLN A 12 0.78 -39.57 7.90
CA GLN A 12 1.73 -38.53 8.17
C GLN A 12 0.89 -37.40 8.76
N ALA A 13 1.07 -37.14 10.06
CA ALA A 13 0.52 -35.96 10.68
C ALA A 13 1.05 -34.81 9.82
N GLN A 14 0.21 -34.29 8.93
CA GLN A 14 0.59 -33.14 8.12
C GLN A 14 0.78 -32.02 9.13
N THR A 15 2.05 -31.69 9.36
CA THR A 15 2.41 -30.55 10.19
C THR A 15 1.70 -29.34 9.61
N LEU A 16 0.84 -28.71 10.41
CA LEU A 16 0.15 -27.49 10.00
C LEU A 16 1.20 -26.44 9.61
N ARG A 17 0.95 -25.77 8.48
CA ARG A 17 1.81 -24.70 7.96
C ARG A 17 1.71 -23.46 8.83
N LEU A 18 2.78 -22.67 8.87
CA LEU A 18 2.74 -21.35 9.50
C LEU A 18 1.94 -20.38 8.60
N PRO A 19 1.17 -19.45 9.20
CA PRO A 19 0.47 -18.41 8.45
C PRO A 19 1.35 -17.62 7.47
N SER A 20 2.58 -17.29 7.86
CA SER A 20 3.53 -16.56 7.00
C SER A 20 3.90 -17.33 5.72
N GLU A 21 4.04 -18.66 5.79
CA GLU A 21 4.30 -19.52 4.62
C GLU A 21 3.09 -19.52 3.66
N VAL A 22 1.88 -19.62 4.21
CA VAL A 22 0.65 -19.61 3.40
C VAL A 22 0.41 -18.22 2.79
N LEU A 23 0.69 -17.15 3.55
CA LEU A 23 0.61 -15.78 3.06
C LEU A 23 1.58 -15.53 1.91
N HIS A 24 2.78 -16.11 1.95
CA HIS A 24 3.74 -16.05 0.84
C HIS A 24 3.14 -16.63 -0.44
N ASP A 25 2.58 -17.85 -0.39
CA ASP A 25 1.96 -18.51 -1.53
C ASP A 25 0.75 -17.72 -2.08
N ILE A 26 -0.10 -17.22 -1.19
CA ILE A 26 -1.24 -16.37 -1.56
C ILE A 26 -0.74 -15.10 -2.28
N SER A 27 0.28 -14.44 -1.74
CA SER A 27 0.86 -13.23 -2.32
C SER A 27 1.45 -13.51 -3.70
N LYS A 28 2.21 -14.61 -3.83
CA LYS A 28 2.78 -15.07 -5.10
C LYS A 28 1.68 -15.34 -6.14
N GLY A 29 0.65 -16.12 -5.78
CA GLY A 29 -0.47 -16.42 -6.68
C GLY A 29 -1.20 -15.16 -7.16
N ARG A 30 -1.37 -14.15 -6.30
CA ARG A 30 -1.95 -12.84 -6.65
C ARG A 30 -1.07 -12.05 -7.62
N LEU A 31 0.25 -12.09 -7.45
CA LEU A 31 1.21 -11.40 -8.32
C LEU A 31 1.35 -12.07 -9.68
N GLU A 32 1.28 -13.40 -9.74
CA GLU A 32 1.30 -14.15 -11.00
C GLU A 32 -0.02 -14.02 -11.78
N ASN A 33 -1.12 -13.70 -11.09
CA ASN A 33 -2.46 -13.67 -11.66
C ASN A 33 -3.21 -12.35 -11.40
N LEU A 34 -2.57 -11.24 -11.75
CA LEU A 34 -3.07 -9.87 -11.51
C LEU A 34 -4.47 -9.57 -12.09
N ARG A 35 -4.93 -10.38 -13.05
CA ARG A 35 -6.22 -10.21 -13.73
C ARG A 35 -7.35 -11.03 -13.10
N TRP A 36 -7.07 -11.85 -12.09
CA TRP A 36 -8.12 -12.61 -11.43
C TRP A 36 -9.13 -11.69 -10.75
N THR A 37 -10.39 -12.00 -10.99
CA THR A 37 -11.55 -11.46 -10.27
C THR A 37 -11.53 -11.91 -8.79
N PRO A 38 -12.29 -11.25 -7.91
CA PRO A 38 -12.41 -11.68 -6.52
C PRO A 38 -12.83 -13.15 -6.36
N ASN A 39 -13.77 -13.62 -7.18
CA ASN A 39 -14.26 -15.00 -7.13
C ASN A 39 -13.18 -16.02 -7.55
N GLU A 40 -12.39 -15.70 -8.59
CA GLU A 40 -11.28 -16.56 -9.03
C GLU A 40 -10.19 -16.66 -7.97
N VAL A 41 -9.87 -15.54 -7.32
CA VAL A 41 -8.91 -15.50 -6.21
C VAL A 41 -9.39 -16.32 -5.02
N GLU A 42 -10.65 -16.16 -4.62
CA GLU A 42 -11.21 -16.93 -3.52
C GLU A 42 -11.19 -18.43 -3.85
N ALA A 43 -11.67 -18.82 -5.04
CA ALA A 43 -11.69 -20.22 -5.46
C ALA A 43 -10.29 -20.86 -5.52
N ALA A 44 -9.28 -20.13 -6.02
CA ALA A 44 -7.93 -20.64 -6.20
C ALA A 44 -7.10 -20.63 -4.90
N LEU A 45 -7.22 -19.59 -4.08
CA LEU A 45 -6.28 -19.33 -2.98
C LEU A 45 -6.83 -19.69 -1.59
N LYS A 46 -8.16 -19.64 -1.39
CA LYS A 46 -8.77 -20.01 -0.11
C LYS A 46 -8.49 -21.48 0.31
N PRO A 47 -8.39 -22.46 -0.61
CA PRO A 47 -7.98 -23.82 -0.25
C PRO A 47 -6.61 -23.91 0.45
N LEU A 48 -5.70 -22.95 0.20
CA LEU A 48 -4.38 -22.92 0.87
C LEU A 48 -4.49 -22.73 2.39
N LEU A 49 -5.63 -22.23 2.88
CA LEU A 49 -5.89 -22.01 4.31
C LEU A 49 -6.36 -23.28 5.04
N GLN A 50 -6.62 -24.39 4.36
CA GLN A 50 -7.15 -25.61 5.01
C GLN A 50 -6.17 -26.25 6.01
N ASN A 51 -4.87 -26.07 5.78
CA ASN A 51 -3.79 -26.68 6.57
C ASN A 51 -2.90 -25.64 7.25
N VAL A 52 -3.47 -24.49 7.65
CA VAL A 52 -2.75 -23.44 8.37
C VAL A 52 -2.97 -23.56 9.88
N ARG A 53 -1.93 -23.32 10.66
CA ARG A 53 -2.05 -23.21 12.12
C ARG A 53 -2.83 -21.94 12.47
N THR A 54 -3.82 -22.05 13.35
CA THR A 54 -4.68 -20.91 13.76
C THR A 54 -4.64 -20.62 15.26
N THR A 55 -3.99 -21.46 16.06
CA THR A 55 -3.89 -21.32 17.52
C THR A 55 -2.44 -21.27 17.99
N ASP A 56 -2.24 -20.69 19.17
CA ASP A 56 -0.95 -20.58 19.85
C ASP A 56 0.12 -19.94 18.94
N LEU A 57 -0.30 -18.93 18.18
CA LEU A 57 0.52 -18.18 17.24
C LEU A 57 1.18 -17.00 17.96
N PRO A 58 2.46 -16.70 17.68
CA PRO A 58 3.04 -15.41 18.04
C PRO A 58 2.36 -14.28 17.24
N ALA A 59 2.47 -13.04 17.72
CA ALA A 59 1.75 -11.89 17.15
C ALA A 59 2.03 -11.67 15.66
N GLU A 60 3.25 -11.92 15.19
CA GLU A 60 3.63 -11.85 13.77
C GLU A 60 2.81 -12.81 12.92
N GLU A 61 2.63 -14.05 13.38
CA GLU A 61 1.87 -15.08 12.69
C GLU A 61 0.36 -14.85 12.79
N GLU A 62 -0.13 -14.23 13.86
CA GLU A 62 -1.53 -13.78 13.95
C GLU A 62 -1.85 -12.70 12.92
N VAL A 63 -0.97 -11.71 12.76
CA VAL A 63 -1.12 -10.68 11.72
C VAL A 63 -0.97 -11.28 10.32
N ALA A 64 -0.04 -12.21 10.12
CA ALA A 64 0.12 -12.92 8.85
C ALA A 64 -1.13 -13.74 8.49
N LEU A 65 -1.75 -14.40 9.48
CA LEU A 65 -3.02 -15.10 9.29
C LEU A 65 -4.14 -14.12 8.93
N GLY A 66 -4.22 -12.97 9.60
CA GLY A 66 -5.15 -11.90 9.26
C GLY A 66 -5.00 -11.42 7.82
N LEU A 67 -3.76 -11.24 7.35
CA LEU A 67 -3.46 -10.90 5.96
C LEU A 67 -3.85 -12.03 5.00
N ALA A 68 -3.58 -13.29 5.34
CA ALA A 68 -3.93 -14.44 4.50
C ALA A 68 -5.45 -14.54 4.30
N TYR A 69 -6.25 -14.35 5.35
CA TYR A 69 -7.70 -14.23 5.26
C TYR A 69 -8.12 -13.01 4.43
N TYR A 70 -7.50 -11.85 4.66
CA TYR A 70 -7.83 -10.63 3.92
C TYR A 70 -7.59 -10.78 2.41
N PHE A 71 -6.45 -11.32 2.00
CA PHE A 71 -6.09 -11.51 0.58
C PHE A 71 -6.91 -12.59 -0.13
N THR A 72 -7.60 -13.44 0.62
CA THR A 72 -8.54 -14.46 0.11
C THR A 72 -10.01 -14.05 0.30
N PHE A 73 -10.26 -12.77 0.56
CA PHE A 73 -11.58 -12.16 0.75
C PHE A 73 -12.39 -12.68 1.94
N ASP A 74 -11.76 -13.34 2.91
CA ASP A 74 -12.38 -13.74 4.18
C ASP A 74 -12.28 -12.62 5.24
N GLY A 75 -13.04 -11.55 5.02
CA GLY A 75 -13.04 -10.39 5.91
C GLY A 75 -13.61 -10.66 7.32
N LEU A 76 -14.44 -11.70 7.48
CA LEU A 76 -15.00 -12.06 8.79
C LEU A 76 -13.93 -12.69 9.68
N SER A 77 -13.11 -13.59 9.13
CA SER A 77 -11.99 -14.19 9.85
C SER A 77 -10.82 -13.23 10.05
N ALA A 78 -10.54 -12.35 9.08
CA ALA A 78 -9.42 -11.40 9.15
C ALA A 78 -9.60 -10.32 10.22
N ARG A 79 -10.83 -9.78 10.37
CA ARG A 79 -11.11 -8.62 11.21
C ARG A 79 -10.68 -8.78 12.68
N PRO A 80 -11.09 -9.85 13.41
CA PRO A 80 -10.74 -9.98 14.83
C PRO A 80 -9.23 -10.08 15.06
N LEU A 81 -8.47 -10.65 14.13
CA LEU A 81 -7.01 -10.72 14.20
C LEU A 81 -6.38 -9.32 14.13
N PHE A 82 -6.83 -8.47 13.21
CA PHE A 82 -6.33 -7.10 13.16
C PHE A 82 -6.80 -6.24 14.34
N GLU A 83 -8.06 -6.41 14.78
CA GLU A 83 -8.60 -5.68 15.95
C GLU A 83 -7.80 -5.96 17.22
N LYS A 84 -7.36 -7.22 17.42
CA LYS A 84 -6.49 -7.62 18.52
C LYS A 84 -5.19 -6.80 18.60
N HIS A 85 -4.65 -6.39 17.45
CA HIS A 85 -3.36 -5.70 17.37
C HIS A 85 -3.45 -4.18 17.20
N MET A 86 -4.65 -3.58 17.14
CA MET A 86 -4.81 -2.13 16.97
C MET A 86 -4.17 -1.29 18.09
N ALA A 87 -4.06 -1.82 19.30
CA ALA A 87 -3.46 -1.12 20.43
C ALA A 87 -1.93 -0.95 20.29
N ARG A 88 -1.26 -1.77 19.47
CA ARG A 88 0.20 -1.73 19.30
C ARG A 88 0.67 -0.43 18.64
N GLU A 89 1.90 -0.03 18.96
CA GLU A 89 2.56 1.17 18.41
C GLU A 89 3.71 0.83 17.45
N ASP A 90 3.88 -0.45 17.12
CA ASP A 90 4.92 -0.96 16.24
C ASP A 90 4.41 -1.29 14.82
N ARG A 91 5.25 -1.94 14.01
CA ARG A 91 4.93 -2.35 12.63
C ARG A 91 3.67 -3.20 12.52
N LEU A 92 3.41 -4.08 13.50
CA LEU A 92 2.24 -4.96 13.50
C LEU A 92 0.96 -4.16 13.75
N GLY A 93 1.03 -3.17 14.66
CA GLY A 93 -0.05 -2.20 14.84
C GLY A 93 -0.35 -1.44 13.56
N ARG A 94 0.68 -0.92 12.87
CA ARG A 94 0.51 -0.19 11.60
C ARG A 94 -0.21 -1.00 10.54
N VAL A 95 0.26 -2.23 10.27
CA VAL A 95 -0.37 -3.14 9.30
C VAL A 95 -1.83 -3.39 9.66
N SER A 96 -2.11 -3.68 10.94
CA SER A 96 -3.47 -3.98 11.39
C SER A 96 -4.42 -2.79 11.19
N TRP A 97 -3.98 -1.56 11.50
CA TRP A 97 -4.74 -0.34 11.25
C TRP A 97 -5.05 -0.13 9.76
N GLN A 98 -4.04 -0.29 8.90
CA GLN A 98 -4.19 -0.10 7.47
C GLN A 98 -5.13 -1.15 6.86
N SER A 99 -5.00 -2.42 7.25
CA SER A 99 -5.88 -3.51 6.82
C SER A 99 -7.33 -3.24 7.22
N LEU A 100 -7.58 -2.81 8.46
CA LEU A 100 -8.93 -2.48 8.92
C LEU A 100 -9.52 -1.27 8.19
N GLN A 101 -8.72 -0.27 7.83
CA GLN A 101 -9.17 0.84 6.98
C GLN A 101 -9.58 0.34 5.58
N GLN A 102 -8.78 -0.52 4.95
CA GLN A 102 -9.10 -1.09 3.64
C GLN A 102 -10.38 -1.94 3.68
N MET A 103 -10.54 -2.78 4.71
CA MET A 103 -11.75 -3.58 4.93
C MET A 103 -13.00 -2.70 5.14
N SER A 104 -12.89 -1.62 5.90
CA SER A 104 -13.97 -0.65 6.07
C SER A 104 -14.31 0.08 4.78
N PHE A 105 -13.31 0.42 3.96
CA PHE A 105 -13.53 1.14 2.70
C PHE A 105 -14.16 0.25 1.63
N PHE A 106 -13.58 -0.91 1.34
CA PHE A 106 -14.02 -1.78 0.24
C PHE A 106 -15.14 -2.73 0.63
N GLY A 107 -15.07 -3.30 1.85
CA GLY A 107 -16.06 -4.27 2.32
C GLY A 107 -17.32 -3.60 2.84
N ALA A 108 -17.18 -2.75 3.88
CA ALA A 108 -18.33 -2.13 4.54
C ALA A 108 -18.82 -0.83 3.85
N LYS A 109 -17.98 -0.20 3.03
CA LYS A 109 -18.23 1.14 2.44
C LYS A 109 -18.55 2.22 3.48
N ASP A 110 -18.00 2.07 4.69
CA ASP A 110 -18.18 3.03 5.78
C ASP A 110 -17.10 4.12 5.69
N TYR A 111 -17.30 5.07 4.76
CA TYR A 111 -16.33 6.12 4.48
C TYR A 111 -16.10 7.06 5.67
N ALA A 112 -17.13 7.26 6.52
CA ALA A 112 -17.01 8.08 7.72
C ALA A 112 -16.10 7.42 8.76
N LEU A 113 -16.25 6.10 8.97
CA LEU A 113 -15.34 5.33 9.81
C LEU A 113 -13.92 5.35 9.25
N VAL A 114 -13.73 5.21 7.93
CA VAL A 114 -12.39 5.26 7.31
C VAL A 114 -11.75 6.63 7.53
N GLU A 115 -12.47 7.74 7.34
CA GLU A 115 -11.93 9.07 7.59
C GLU A 115 -11.51 9.25 9.05
N ARG A 116 -12.34 8.82 10.01
CA ARG A 116 -12.00 8.86 11.44
C ARG A 116 -10.76 8.03 11.75
N ARG A 117 -10.70 6.78 11.26
CA ARG A 117 -9.56 5.87 11.46
C ARG A 117 -8.28 6.41 10.83
N LEU A 118 -8.40 7.10 9.70
CA LEU A 118 -7.26 7.76 9.05
C LEU A 118 -6.71 8.88 9.94
N LYS A 119 -7.56 9.74 10.49
CA LYS A 119 -7.15 10.79 11.44
C LYS A 119 -6.51 10.20 12.70
N GLU A 120 -7.07 9.13 13.25
CA GLU A 120 -6.51 8.43 14.42
C GLU A 120 -5.14 7.79 14.10
N TYR A 121 -5.00 7.15 12.94
CA TYR A 121 -3.74 6.57 12.48
C TYR A 121 -2.62 7.62 12.43
N ARG A 122 -2.89 8.78 11.83
CA ARG A 122 -1.91 9.88 11.71
C ARG A 122 -1.44 10.42 13.06
N ARG A 123 -2.31 10.40 14.09
CA ARG A 123 -1.93 10.81 15.45
C ARG A 123 -1.10 9.75 16.15
N LYS A 124 -1.46 8.48 15.95
CA LYS A 124 -0.81 7.35 16.61
C LYS A 124 0.57 7.04 16.05
N PHE A 125 0.72 7.15 14.73
CA PHE A 125 1.92 6.71 14.02
C PHE A 125 2.59 7.87 13.31
N ARG A 126 3.78 8.24 13.77
CA ARG A 126 4.63 9.17 13.02
C ARG A 126 5.03 8.54 11.68
N PRO A 127 5.01 9.28 10.56
CA PRO A 127 5.47 8.77 9.28
C PRO A 127 6.94 8.34 9.34
N THR A 128 7.24 7.21 8.70
CA THR A 128 8.59 6.66 8.50
C THR A 128 8.84 6.43 7.02
N LEU A 129 10.10 6.27 6.59
CA LEU A 129 10.41 5.98 5.18
C LEU A 129 9.86 4.62 4.71
N ASP A 130 9.53 3.71 5.62
CA ASP A 130 8.83 2.47 5.28
C ASP A 130 7.38 2.75 4.87
N ASP A 131 6.82 3.88 5.32
CA ASP A 131 5.52 4.37 4.89
C ASP A 131 5.64 5.18 3.57
N ARG A 132 6.44 4.81 2.57
CA ARG A 132 6.49 5.60 1.30
C ARG A 132 5.13 5.73 0.61
N GLU A 133 4.26 4.74 0.77
CA GLU A 133 2.85 4.77 0.38
C GLU A 133 1.92 5.32 1.48
N TYR A 134 2.49 6.03 2.47
CA TYR A 134 1.85 6.52 3.70
C TYR A 134 0.44 6.98 3.44
N THR A 135 -0.57 6.30 3.97
CA THR A 135 -2.01 6.59 3.81
C THR A 135 -2.50 6.97 2.39
N TYR A 136 -1.65 6.94 1.36
CA TYR A 136 -1.88 7.52 0.05
C TYR A 136 -3.12 6.89 -0.57
N SER A 137 -3.19 5.57 -0.53
CA SER A 137 -4.32 4.83 -1.08
C SER A 137 -5.63 5.22 -0.40
N MET A 138 -5.65 5.38 0.92
CA MET A 138 -6.87 5.74 1.66
C MET A 138 -7.26 7.20 1.44
N THR A 139 -6.30 8.13 1.52
CA THR A 139 -6.51 9.54 1.21
C THR A 139 -7.01 9.72 -0.22
N ASN A 140 -6.38 9.06 -1.20
CA ASN A 140 -6.79 9.09 -2.60
C ASN A 140 -8.22 8.57 -2.80
N ASN A 141 -8.52 7.42 -2.19
CA ASN A 141 -9.83 6.78 -2.32
C ASN A 141 -10.95 7.65 -1.73
N LEU A 142 -10.74 8.21 -0.55
CA LEU A 142 -11.69 9.13 0.10
C LEU A 142 -11.81 10.45 -0.69
N ALA A 143 -10.70 11.05 -1.11
CA ALA A 143 -10.71 12.29 -1.89
C ALA A 143 -11.45 12.11 -3.21
N ARG A 144 -11.23 10.99 -3.91
CA ARG A 144 -11.98 10.64 -5.13
C ARG A 144 -13.46 10.43 -4.83
N ASN A 145 -13.81 9.77 -3.73
CA ASN A 145 -15.19 9.58 -3.32
C ASN A 145 -15.88 10.95 -3.08
N PHE A 146 -15.26 11.86 -2.34
CA PHE A 146 -15.79 13.21 -2.10
C PHE A 146 -15.91 14.02 -3.39
N ALA A 147 -14.87 14.03 -4.22
CA ALA A 147 -14.89 14.72 -5.52
C ALA A 147 -15.97 14.16 -6.45
N SER A 148 -16.22 12.85 -6.46
CA SER A 148 -17.29 12.24 -7.27
C SER A 148 -18.71 12.66 -6.82
N GLN A 149 -18.82 13.15 -5.59
CA GLN A 149 -20.05 13.70 -5.02
C GLN A 149 -20.12 15.23 -5.15
N GLY A 150 -19.14 15.86 -5.81
CA GLY A 150 -19.03 17.31 -5.94
C GLY A 150 -18.44 18.02 -4.72
N ASP A 151 -18.07 17.29 -3.66
CA ASP A 151 -17.47 17.85 -2.44
C ASP A 151 -15.95 18.03 -2.61
N HIS A 152 -15.57 18.90 -3.55
CA HIS A 152 -14.18 19.27 -3.80
C HIS A 152 -13.49 19.94 -2.60
N PRO A 153 -14.15 20.83 -1.83
CA PRO A 153 -13.54 21.41 -0.63
C PRO A 153 -13.09 20.36 0.40
N ARG A 154 -13.91 19.34 0.66
CA ARG A 154 -13.53 18.26 1.59
C ARG A 154 -12.44 17.35 1.02
N ALA A 155 -12.47 17.06 -0.28
CA ALA A 155 -11.39 16.33 -0.94
C ALA A 155 -10.04 17.07 -0.78
N VAL A 156 -10.03 18.39 -1.02
CA VAL A 156 -8.84 19.24 -0.85
C VAL A 156 -8.39 19.29 0.61
N ALA A 157 -9.30 19.50 1.56
CA ALA A 157 -8.97 19.54 2.98
C ALA A 157 -8.29 18.24 3.45
N LEU A 158 -8.81 17.08 3.01
CA LEU A 158 -8.23 15.78 3.35
C LEU A 158 -6.81 15.61 2.80
N ILE A 159 -6.55 16.05 1.57
CA ILE A 159 -5.23 15.98 0.93
C ILE A 159 -4.24 16.92 1.63
N LEU A 160 -4.66 18.14 1.94
CA LEU A 160 -3.83 19.12 2.63
C LEU A 160 -3.45 18.66 4.04
N GLU A 161 -4.39 18.08 4.78
CA GLU A 161 -4.11 17.46 6.08
C GLU A 161 -3.05 16.36 5.97
N ASP A 162 -3.10 15.56 4.90
CA ASP A 162 -2.14 14.48 4.68
C ASP A 162 -0.72 15.00 4.40
N VAL A 163 -0.57 15.89 3.40
CA VAL A 163 0.75 16.39 2.99
C VAL A 163 1.39 17.30 4.04
N GLN A 164 0.59 17.97 4.88
CA GLN A 164 1.08 18.79 6.00
C GLN A 164 1.75 17.95 7.09
N ALA A 165 1.31 16.70 7.28
CA ALA A 165 1.86 15.82 8.32
C ALA A 165 3.19 15.15 7.91
N LEU A 166 3.63 15.34 6.67
CA LEU A 166 4.76 14.63 6.09
C LEU A 166 6.03 15.50 6.03
N PRO A 167 7.22 14.92 6.25
CA PRO A 167 8.45 15.65 6.06
C PRO A 167 8.71 15.89 4.57
N LEU A 168 9.06 17.12 4.24
CA LEU A 168 9.45 17.52 2.88
C LEU A 168 10.75 16.81 2.44
N GLY A 169 10.94 16.62 1.13
CA GLY A 169 12.16 16.02 0.57
C GLY A 169 12.24 14.49 0.69
N ALA A 170 11.27 13.86 1.34
CA ALA A 170 11.09 12.41 1.35
C ALA A 170 10.10 11.96 0.25
N PRO A 171 10.32 10.81 -0.41
CA PRO A 171 9.52 10.37 -1.55
C PRO A 171 8.17 9.75 -1.14
N TYR A 172 7.40 10.43 -0.30
CA TYR A 172 6.05 10.00 0.06
C TYR A 172 5.10 10.21 -1.11
N ARG A 173 4.41 9.14 -1.51
CA ARG A 173 3.45 9.20 -2.62
C ARG A 173 2.26 10.10 -2.33
N SER A 174 1.93 10.38 -1.07
CA SER A 174 0.92 11.37 -0.67
C SER A 174 1.11 12.75 -1.28
N PHE A 175 2.35 13.19 -1.54
CA PHE A 175 2.56 14.45 -2.25
C PHE A 175 1.98 14.41 -3.68
N GLU A 176 1.94 13.25 -4.33
CA GLU A 176 1.37 13.11 -5.68
C GLU A 176 -0.13 13.45 -5.74
N LEU A 177 -0.84 13.40 -4.61
CA LEU A 177 -2.25 13.75 -4.53
C LEU A 177 -2.52 15.20 -4.95
N LEU A 178 -1.53 16.08 -4.79
CA LEU A 178 -1.60 17.48 -5.24
C LEU A 178 -1.84 17.59 -6.75
N GLY A 179 -1.16 16.75 -7.54
CA GLY A 179 -1.34 16.69 -8.99
C GLY A 179 -2.51 15.81 -9.41
N VAL A 180 -2.69 14.65 -8.77
CA VAL A 180 -3.78 13.70 -9.09
C VAL A 180 -5.16 14.34 -8.91
N HIS A 181 -5.33 15.16 -7.87
CA HIS A 181 -6.59 15.85 -7.57
C HIS A 181 -6.56 17.34 -7.93
N PHE A 182 -5.70 17.76 -8.85
CA PHE A 182 -5.56 19.18 -9.20
C PHE A 182 -6.88 19.82 -9.66
N ALA A 183 -7.73 19.06 -10.36
CA ALA A 183 -9.07 19.49 -10.73
C ALA A 183 -9.96 19.83 -9.51
N SER A 184 -9.81 19.10 -8.40
CA SER A 184 -10.51 19.43 -7.14
C SER A 184 -9.97 20.73 -6.52
N PHE A 185 -8.67 20.99 -6.60
CA PHE A 185 -8.10 22.28 -6.20
C PHE A 185 -8.61 23.42 -7.07
N GLN A 186 -8.78 23.21 -8.38
CA GLN A 186 -9.41 24.18 -9.28
C GLN A 186 -10.86 24.45 -8.89
N ALA A 187 -11.67 23.39 -8.74
CA ALA A 187 -13.08 23.52 -8.37
C ALA A 187 -13.28 24.17 -6.99
N ALA A 188 -12.36 23.96 -6.05
CA ALA A 188 -12.40 24.58 -4.73
C ALA A 188 -11.77 25.99 -4.66
N GLY A 189 -11.26 26.55 -5.76
CA GLY A 189 -10.57 27.85 -5.78
C GLY A 189 -9.23 27.87 -5.04
N GLN A 190 -8.58 26.72 -4.86
CA GLN A 190 -7.33 26.55 -4.10
C GLN A 190 -6.13 26.16 -4.99
N VAL A 191 -6.14 26.56 -6.27
CA VAL A 191 -5.07 26.25 -7.23
C VAL A 191 -3.69 26.69 -6.74
N GLN A 192 -3.58 27.91 -6.23
CA GLN A 192 -2.30 28.45 -5.76
C GLN A 192 -1.73 27.62 -4.61
N VAL A 193 -2.58 27.14 -3.70
CA VAL A 193 -2.18 26.29 -2.57
C VAL A 193 -1.54 24.99 -3.06
N ALA A 194 -2.11 24.34 -4.08
CA ALA A 194 -1.52 23.14 -4.66
C ALA A 194 -0.17 23.43 -5.33
N ILE A 195 -0.07 24.52 -6.10
CA ILE A 195 1.16 24.94 -6.77
C ILE A 195 2.26 25.21 -5.74
N ASP A 196 1.95 25.92 -4.65
CA ASP A 196 2.91 26.23 -3.60
C ASP A 196 3.42 24.98 -2.88
N TRP A 197 2.56 23.99 -2.66
CA TRP A 197 3.00 22.68 -2.14
C TRP A 197 3.87 21.92 -3.11
N ILE A 198 3.52 21.89 -4.41
CA ILE A 198 4.32 21.24 -5.46
C ILE A 198 5.72 21.86 -5.51
N LYS A 199 5.82 23.20 -5.52
CA LYS A 199 7.11 23.91 -5.53
C LYS A 199 7.92 23.64 -4.28
N ARG A 200 7.33 23.76 -3.09
CA ARG A 200 8.01 23.48 -1.81
C ARG A 200 8.55 22.06 -1.74
N HIS A 201 7.77 21.06 -2.17
CA HIS A 201 8.21 19.68 -2.18
C HIS A 201 9.33 19.43 -3.19
N ARG A 202 9.20 19.95 -4.43
CA ARG A 202 10.25 19.92 -5.46
C ARG A 202 11.56 20.48 -4.92
N ASP A 203 11.53 21.66 -4.31
CA ASP A 203 12.73 22.34 -3.85
C ASP A 203 13.38 21.59 -2.68
N ALA A 204 12.58 21.04 -1.76
CA ALA A 204 13.10 20.16 -0.71
C ALA A 204 13.72 18.85 -1.25
N LEU A 205 13.14 18.26 -2.30
CA LEU A 205 13.72 17.08 -2.96
C LEU A 205 15.08 17.43 -3.62
N ARG A 206 15.23 18.62 -4.21
CA ARG A 206 16.50 19.11 -4.76
C ARG A 206 17.56 19.30 -3.68
N SER A 207 17.18 19.88 -2.55
CA SER A 207 18.10 20.13 -1.43
C SER A 207 18.56 18.84 -0.72
N ALA A 208 17.84 17.72 -0.90
CA ALA A 208 18.18 16.45 -0.26
C ALA A 208 19.39 15.72 -0.88
N GLY A 209 20.05 16.31 -1.87
CA GLY A 209 21.30 15.84 -2.47
C GLY A 209 21.10 14.96 -3.72
N PRO A 210 22.14 14.84 -4.58
CA PRO A 210 22.09 14.01 -5.78
C PRO A 210 22.05 12.51 -5.42
N LEU A 211 21.51 11.71 -6.34
CA LEU A 211 21.61 10.25 -6.28
C LEU A 211 23.08 9.82 -6.17
N SER A 212 23.38 8.86 -5.29
CA SER A 212 24.64 8.12 -5.38
C SER A 212 24.74 7.39 -6.73
N GLU A 213 25.96 7.12 -7.19
CA GLU A 213 26.18 6.31 -8.41
C GLU A 213 25.56 4.90 -8.28
N SER A 214 25.54 4.33 -7.07
CA SER A 214 24.83 3.07 -6.78
C SER A 214 23.33 3.19 -7.03
N ALA A 215 22.70 4.26 -6.56
CA ALA A 215 21.28 4.51 -6.75
C ALA A 215 20.93 4.78 -8.21
N LYS A 216 21.82 5.43 -8.97
CA LYS A 216 21.67 5.59 -10.43
C LYS A 216 21.73 4.25 -11.16
N ALA A 217 22.65 3.37 -10.78
CA ALA A 217 22.78 2.03 -11.36
C ALA A 217 21.59 1.11 -10.98
N ALA A 218 21.08 1.21 -9.76
CA ALA A 218 19.86 0.51 -9.33
C ALA A 218 18.63 1.01 -10.09
N ALA A 219 18.48 2.34 -10.22
CA ALA A 219 17.41 2.99 -10.98
C ALA A 219 17.34 2.51 -12.44
N ALA A 220 18.48 2.39 -13.11
CA ALA A 220 18.57 1.91 -14.48
C ALA A 220 18.11 0.44 -14.61
N ARG A 221 18.45 -0.42 -13.63
CA ARG A 221 18.01 -1.82 -13.58
C ARG A 221 16.52 -1.95 -13.27
N THR A 222 16.01 -1.21 -12.29
CA THR A 222 14.58 -1.21 -11.93
C THR A 222 13.71 -0.64 -13.05
N ALA A 223 14.18 0.36 -13.81
CA ALA A 223 13.44 0.93 -14.94
C ALA A 223 13.22 -0.09 -16.08
N ILE A 224 14.18 -1.00 -16.29
CA ILE A 224 14.06 -2.11 -17.25
C ILE A 224 12.96 -3.09 -16.79
N ASN A 225 12.95 -3.46 -15.50
CA ASN A 225 11.95 -4.38 -14.95
C ASN A 225 10.56 -3.74 -14.77
N ALA A 226 10.49 -2.43 -14.51
CA ALA A 226 9.23 -1.70 -14.33
C ALA A 226 8.49 -1.45 -15.65
N ALA A 227 9.19 -1.51 -16.81
CA ALA A 227 8.55 -1.47 -18.11
C ALA A 227 7.63 -2.68 -18.35
N ASP A 228 7.97 -3.83 -17.77
CA ASP A 228 7.15 -5.06 -17.81
C ASP A 228 6.02 -5.09 -16.77
N LEU A 229 6.08 -4.23 -15.74
CA LEU A 229 5.12 -4.18 -14.63
C LEU A 229 4.16 -2.98 -14.70
N ARG A 230 3.83 -2.47 -15.89
CA ARG A 230 2.78 -1.45 -16.05
C ARG A 230 1.40 -2.04 -15.70
N LEU A 231 1.10 -2.09 -14.40
CA LEU A 231 -0.15 -2.54 -13.84
C LEU A 231 -1.27 -1.54 -14.19
N PRO A 232 -2.31 -1.97 -14.93
CA PRO A 232 -3.45 -1.09 -15.20
C PRO A 232 -4.23 -0.86 -13.91
N HIS A 233 -4.26 0.40 -13.44
CA HIS A 233 -5.12 0.86 -12.35
C HIS A 233 -6.61 0.79 -12.75
N ARG A 234 -7.23 -0.38 -12.69
CA ARG A 234 -8.70 -0.51 -12.80
C ARG A 234 -9.23 -1.49 -11.75
N ALA A 235 -10.20 -0.99 -10.98
CA ALA A 235 -11.00 -1.66 -9.97
C ALA A 235 -10.27 -2.23 -8.73
N GLY A 236 -10.32 -1.50 -7.61
CA GLY A 236 -10.53 -2.08 -6.27
C GLY A 236 -9.48 -3.02 -5.67
N VAL A 237 -8.24 -3.09 -6.18
CA VAL A 237 -7.26 -4.08 -5.74
C VAL A 237 -6.04 -3.44 -5.06
N ILE A 238 -5.76 -4.00 -3.87
CA ILE A 238 -4.68 -3.81 -2.91
C ILE A 238 -3.34 -3.37 -3.54
N HIS A 239 -2.87 -2.18 -3.22
CA HIS A 239 -1.47 -1.82 -3.42
C HIS A 239 -0.64 -2.44 -2.29
N VAL A 240 -0.24 -3.69 -2.56
CA VAL A 240 0.84 -4.44 -1.93
C VAL A 240 2.11 -3.58 -2.02
N ASN A 241 2.43 -2.80 -0.99
CA ASN A 241 3.76 -2.20 -0.85
C ASN A 241 4.42 -2.40 0.52
N PHE A 242 3.81 -3.23 1.38
CA PHE A 242 4.46 -3.79 2.58
C PHE A 242 4.88 -5.25 2.39
N THR A 243 4.40 -5.90 1.33
CA THR A 243 4.72 -7.29 0.97
C THR A 243 5.84 -7.37 -0.07
N THR A 244 6.14 -6.29 -0.79
CA THR A 244 7.33 -6.21 -1.65
C THR A 244 8.62 -6.28 -0.83
N ASP A 245 8.69 -5.63 0.34
CA ASP A 245 9.83 -5.77 1.25
C ASP A 245 9.89 -7.16 1.95
N LEU A 246 8.84 -7.99 1.83
CA LEU A 246 8.84 -9.41 2.23
C LEU A 246 9.14 -10.36 1.06
N LEU A 247 9.17 -9.87 -0.19
CA LEU A 247 9.35 -10.68 -1.40
C LEU A 247 10.60 -10.31 -2.21
N TYR A 248 11.23 -9.16 -1.93
CA TYR A 248 12.41 -8.66 -2.64
C TYR A 248 13.68 -8.57 -1.77
N GLN A 249 13.75 -9.31 -0.66
CA GLN A 249 14.98 -9.38 0.15
C GLN A 249 16.13 -10.15 -0.53
N ASP A 250 15.89 -10.76 -1.69
CA ASP A 250 16.82 -11.71 -2.29
C ASP A 250 17.78 -11.13 -3.35
N ASP A 251 17.70 -9.83 -3.70
CA ASP A 251 18.78 -9.20 -4.47
C ASP A 251 19.74 -8.46 -3.54
N PRO A 252 20.89 -9.06 -3.15
CA PRO A 252 21.86 -8.42 -2.28
C PRO A 252 22.47 -7.14 -2.88
N ASN A 253 22.18 -6.82 -4.13
CA ASN A 253 22.69 -5.64 -4.82
C ASN A 253 21.77 -4.41 -4.74
N ILE A 254 20.57 -4.50 -4.14
CA ILE A 254 19.66 -3.35 -3.98
C ILE A 254 19.44 -3.09 -2.50
N THR A 255 19.96 -1.96 -2.02
CA THR A 255 19.73 -1.53 -0.63
C THR A 255 18.43 -0.74 -0.49
N LEU A 256 17.93 -0.63 0.75
CA LEU A 256 16.82 0.27 1.08
C LEU A 256 17.15 1.72 0.68
N ASP A 257 18.39 2.15 0.92
CA ASP A 257 18.88 3.47 0.54
C ASP A 257 18.83 3.69 -0.97
N ASP A 258 19.26 2.71 -1.78
CA ASP A 258 19.18 2.81 -3.25
C ASP A 258 17.71 2.94 -3.71
N THR A 259 16.79 2.22 -3.06
CA THR A 259 15.36 2.27 -3.37
C THR A 259 14.75 3.62 -3.00
N VAL A 260 15.12 4.19 -1.85
CA VAL A 260 14.68 5.52 -1.41
C VAL A 260 15.21 6.61 -2.35
N GLN A 261 16.48 6.52 -2.73
CA GLN A 261 17.10 7.46 -3.66
C GLN A 261 16.43 7.39 -5.03
N TYR A 262 16.21 6.20 -5.59
CA TYR A 262 15.47 6.03 -6.84
C TYR A 262 14.07 6.66 -6.79
N ALA A 263 13.30 6.36 -5.73
CA ALA A 263 11.97 6.93 -5.55
C ALA A 263 12.04 8.46 -5.50
N ARG A 264 13.00 9.03 -4.76
CA ARG A 264 13.23 10.48 -4.69
C ARG A 264 13.48 11.11 -6.07
N ALA A 265 14.33 10.52 -6.89
CA ALA A 265 14.61 11.07 -8.23
C ALA A 265 13.38 11.01 -9.15
N ARG A 266 12.61 9.93 -9.11
CA ARG A 266 11.34 9.84 -9.86
C ARG A 266 10.33 10.88 -9.41
N THR A 267 10.18 11.06 -8.10
CA THR A 267 9.31 12.09 -7.53
C THR A 267 9.79 13.47 -7.95
N LEU A 268 11.09 13.77 -7.85
CA LEU A 268 11.65 15.05 -8.26
C LEU A 268 11.34 15.36 -9.73
N ALA A 269 11.65 14.45 -10.65
CA ALA A 269 11.38 14.65 -12.07
C ALA A 269 9.88 14.89 -12.37
N LYS A 270 8.98 14.21 -11.64
CA LYS A 270 7.53 14.44 -11.75
C LYS A 270 7.16 15.86 -11.28
N PHE A 271 7.64 16.27 -10.10
CA PHE A 271 7.34 17.58 -9.52
C PHE A 271 7.97 18.74 -10.29
N GLU A 272 9.12 18.54 -10.94
CA GLU A 272 9.71 19.52 -11.85
C GLU A 272 8.80 19.78 -13.05
N ARG A 273 8.25 18.72 -13.67
CA ARG A 273 7.29 18.88 -14.77
C ARG A 273 6.03 19.62 -14.32
N TRP A 274 5.46 19.25 -13.17
CA TRP A 274 4.25 19.88 -12.64
C TRP A 274 4.47 21.35 -12.28
N ALA A 275 5.60 21.67 -11.65
CA ALA A 275 5.92 23.06 -11.31
C ALA A 275 6.16 23.91 -12.56
N ALA A 276 6.83 23.37 -13.59
CA ALA A 276 7.03 24.06 -14.86
C ALA A 276 5.71 24.30 -15.61
N ALA A 277 4.80 23.31 -15.62
CA ALA A 277 3.47 23.48 -16.19
C ALA A 277 2.69 24.58 -15.45
N ALA A 278 2.70 24.55 -14.11
CA ALA A 278 2.05 25.56 -13.29
C ALA A 278 2.58 26.98 -13.53
N GLU A 279 3.90 27.15 -13.68
CA GLU A 279 4.54 28.44 -13.98
C GLU A 279 4.15 29.01 -15.35
N LYS A 280 3.79 28.14 -16.30
CA LYS A 280 3.33 28.53 -17.64
C LYS A 280 1.81 28.67 -17.74
N GLY A 281 1.06 28.37 -16.68
CA GLY A 281 -0.40 28.28 -16.73
C GLY A 281 -0.91 27.09 -17.56
N GLU A 282 -0.07 26.07 -17.78
CA GLU A 282 -0.43 24.85 -18.49
C GLU A 282 -1.14 23.85 -17.55
N PRO A 283 -2.01 22.98 -18.07
CA PRO A 283 -2.65 21.94 -17.26
C PRO A 283 -1.63 20.99 -16.60
N ILE A 284 -1.78 20.75 -15.30
CA ILE A 284 -1.04 19.70 -14.60
C ILE A 284 -1.65 18.35 -14.97
N THR A 285 -0.90 17.51 -15.68
CA THR A 285 -1.33 16.16 -16.04
C THR A 285 -0.79 15.13 -15.04
N PRO A 286 -1.65 14.28 -14.45
CA PRO A 286 -1.21 13.11 -13.70
C PRO A 286 -0.62 12.10 -14.70
N SER A 287 0.72 12.06 -14.80
CA SER A 287 1.46 11.11 -15.65
C SER A 287 1.80 9.83 -14.91
#